data_AF-A0A543EQ70-F1
#
_entry.id   AF-A0A543EQ70-F1
#
_cell.length_a   1.000
_cell.length_b   1.000
_cell.length_c   1.000
_cell.angle_alpha   90.00
_cell.angle_beta   90.00
_cell.angle_gamma   90.00
#
_symmetry.space_group_name_H-M   'P 1'
#
loop_
_entity.id
_entity.type
_entity.pdbx_description
1 polymer ?
#
loop_
_entity_poly.entity_id
_entity_poly.type
_entity_poly.pdbx_seq_one_letter_code
_entity_poly.pdbx_strand_id
1 'polypeptide(L)'
;MFRTHTSVPSTVSPVHPDWTINDVMAWVADDDARCHDEALRPVLSALAGLRQPQPGLRPTSTVALVREVAAHLRREPASGDIRVRDLLGQGVR
;
A
#
# COMPACT_ATOMS: atom_id res chain seq x y z
N MET A 1 -38.02 -6.62 10.36
CA MET A 1 -37.04 -5.55 10.63
C MET A 1 -35.70 -5.98 10.05
N PHE A 2 -35.35 -5.51 8.85
CA PHE A 2 -34.07 -5.83 8.21
C PHE A 2 -33.07 -4.71 8.56
N ARG A 3 -32.06 -5.02 9.37
CA ARG A 3 -30.89 -4.15 9.56
C ARG A 3 -30.07 -4.21 8.27
N THR A 4 -30.27 -3.28 7.36
CA THR A 4 -29.32 -3.03 6.27
C THR A 4 -28.09 -2.35 6.87
N HIS A 5 -27.12 -3.15 7.30
CA HIS A 5 -25.78 -2.64 7.57
C HIS A 5 -25.12 -2.48 6.20
N THR A 6 -25.32 -1.33 5.56
CA THR A 6 -24.53 -0.95 4.39
C THR A 6 -23.13 -0.64 4.90
N SER A 7 -22.30 -1.68 5.05
CA SER A 7 -20.87 -1.49 5.20
C SER A 7 -20.41 -0.89 3.87
N VAL A 8 -20.18 0.43 3.85
CA VAL A 8 -19.53 1.08 2.72
C VAL A 8 -18.26 0.29 2.43
N PRO A 9 -18.06 -0.26 1.23
CA PRO A 9 -16.77 -0.81 0.89
C PRO A 9 -15.82 0.39 0.92
N SER A 10 -14.97 0.47 1.93
CA SER A 10 -13.79 1.33 1.94
C SER A 10 -12.79 0.77 0.94
N THR A 11 -13.22 0.64 -0.32
CA THR A 11 -12.38 0.20 -1.43
C THR A 11 -11.43 1.34 -1.73
N VAL A 12 -10.19 1.18 -1.30
CA VAL A 12 -9.04 1.95 -1.78
C VAL A 12 -8.70 1.39 -3.16
N SER A 13 -9.66 1.50 -4.09
CA SER A 13 -9.54 0.97 -5.44
C SER A 13 -8.30 1.59 -6.10
N PRO A 14 -7.41 0.79 -6.74
CA PRO A 14 -7.61 -0.60 -7.22
C PRO A 14 -7.26 -1.71 -6.21
N VAL A 15 -6.92 -1.38 -4.97
CA VAL A 15 -6.42 -2.33 -3.96
C VAL A 15 -7.50 -2.71 -2.95
N HIS A 16 -7.61 -3.99 -2.63
CA HIS A 16 -8.57 -4.42 -1.61
C HIS A 16 -8.03 -4.12 -0.19
N PRO A 17 -8.83 -3.57 0.74
CA PRO A 17 -8.38 -3.21 2.09
C PRO A 17 -7.94 -4.44 2.93
N ASP A 18 -8.54 -5.60 2.67
CA ASP A 18 -8.13 -6.87 3.25
C ASP A 18 -6.88 -7.46 2.60
N TRP A 19 -6.30 -6.91 1.53
CA TRP A 19 -5.04 -7.44 0.99
C TRP A 19 -3.87 -7.17 1.92
N THR A 20 -2.93 -8.11 2.00
CA THR A 20 -1.63 -7.87 2.61
C THR A 20 -0.74 -7.08 1.64
N ILE A 21 0.29 -6.43 2.14
CA ILE A 21 1.24 -5.71 1.28
C ILE A 21 1.92 -6.67 0.29
N ASN A 22 2.15 -7.92 0.68
CA ASN A 22 2.64 -8.95 -0.24
C ASN A 22 1.66 -9.22 -1.39
N ASP A 23 0.36 -9.31 -1.10
CA ASP A 23 -0.66 -9.48 -2.16
C ASP A 23 -0.66 -8.28 -3.11
N VAL A 24 -0.55 -7.06 -2.58
CA VAL A 24 -0.45 -5.84 -3.40
C VAL A 24 0.78 -5.89 -4.30
N MET A 25 1.94 -6.23 -3.74
CA MET A 25 3.19 -6.29 -4.50
C MET A 25 3.19 -7.41 -5.55
N ALA A 26 2.58 -8.55 -5.25
CA ALA A 26 2.40 -9.63 -6.21
C ALA A 26 1.46 -9.21 -7.35
N TRP A 27 0.36 -8.54 -7.04
CA TRP A 27 -0.58 -8.00 -8.03
C TRP A 27 0.04 -6.91 -8.91
N VAL A 28 0.89 -6.05 -8.35
CA VAL A 28 1.67 -5.05 -9.12
C VAL A 28 2.73 -5.74 -9.99
N ALA A 29 3.40 -6.78 -9.50
CA ALA A 29 4.43 -7.49 -10.25
C ALA A 29 3.87 -8.31 -11.44
N ASP A 30 2.58 -8.67 -11.38
CA ASP A 30 1.88 -9.39 -12.44
C ASP A 30 1.66 -8.56 -13.71
N ASP A 31 1.61 -7.22 -13.61
CA ASP A 31 1.40 -6.33 -14.75
C ASP A 31 2.20 -5.02 -14.62
N ASP A 32 3.12 -4.78 -15.55
CA ASP A 32 4.02 -3.62 -15.52
C ASP A 32 3.27 -2.27 -15.58
N ALA A 33 2.09 -2.20 -16.23
CA ALA A 33 1.31 -0.98 -16.27
C ALA A 33 0.82 -0.58 -14.86
N ARG A 34 0.58 -1.56 -13.97
CA ARG A 34 0.22 -1.30 -12.56
C ARG A 34 1.35 -0.65 -11.77
N CYS A 35 2.60 -0.84 -12.17
CA CYS A 35 3.76 -0.17 -11.56
C CYS A 35 3.73 1.35 -11.78
N HIS A 36 2.99 1.80 -12.80
CA HIS A 36 2.78 3.20 -13.13
C HIS A 36 1.46 3.76 -12.60
N ASP A 37 0.60 2.92 -12.02
CA ASP A 37 -0.73 3.32 -11.57
C ASP A 37 -0.65 4.33 -10.39
N GLU A 38 -1.07 5.55 -10.67
CA GLU A 38 -1.05 6.65 -9.71
C GLU A 38 -2.04 6.46 -8.55
N ALA A 39 -3.08 5.63 -8.72
CA ALA A 39 -4.02 5.30 -7.65
C ALA A 39 -3.36 4.48 -6.53
N LEU A 40 -2.20 3.84 -6.80
CA LEU A 40 -1.42 3.14 -5.78
C LEU A 40 -0.53 4.06 -4.94
N ARG A 41 -0.31 5.30 -5.37
CA ARG A 41 0.55 6.26 -4.66
C ARG A 41 0.20 6.44 -3.18
N PRO A 42 -1.06 6.60 -2.74
CA PRO A 42 -1.37 6.75 -1.32
C PRO A 42 -0.95 5.52 -0.49
N VAL A 43 -1.23 4.30 -0.97
CA VAL A 43 -0.86 3.05 -0.28
C VAL A 43 0.66 2.89 -0.23
N LEU A 44 1.33 3.07 -1.37
CA LEU A 44 2.77 2.93 -1.47
C LEU A 44 3.52 4.04 -0.69
N SER A 45 2.96 5.24 -0.63
CA SER A 45 3.52 6.35 0.16
C SER A 45 3.32 6.13 1.65
N ALA A 46 2.20 5.54 2.10
CA ALA A 46 2.01 5.16 3.49
C ALA A 46 3.04 4.08 3.92
N LEU A 47 3.33 3.12 3.04
CA LEU A 47 4.39 2.13 3.26
C LEU A 47 5.78 2.75 3.31
N ALA A 48 6.08 3.64 2.36
CA ALA A 48 7.34 4.39 2.37
C ALA A 48 7.45 5.29 3.61
N GLY A 49 6.32 5.77 4.14
CA GLY A 49 6.21 6.59 5.35
C GLY A 49 6.40 5.83 6.66
N LEU A 50 6.32 4.49 6.66
CA LEU A 50 6.73 3.68 7.82
C LEU A 50 8.25 3.75 8.05
N ARG A 51 9.04 4.19 7.07
CA ARG A 51 10.43 4.58 7.32
C ARG A 51 10.47 5.92 8.04
N GLN A 52 11.43 6.03 8.97
CA GLN A 52 11.99 7.33 9.36
C GLN A 52 12.30 8.12 8.09
N PRO A 53 11.78 9.36 7.92
CA PRO A 53 12.00 10.13 6.72
C PRO A 53 13.51 10.31 6.53
N GLN A 54 14.08 9.62 5.54
CA GLN A 54 15.46 9.91 5.17
C GLN A 54 15.46 11.30 4.53
N PRO A 55 16.21 12.26 5.11
CA PRO A 55 16.27 13.61 4.57
C PRO A 55 16.94 13.55 3.20
N GLY A 56 16.18 13.70 2.12
CA GLY A 56 16.74 13.97 0.78
C GLY A 56 16.08 13.27 -0.41
N LEU A 57 15.40 12.14 -0.22
CA LEU A 57 14.73 11.46 -1.34
C LEU A 57 13.30 11.08 -0.98
N ARG A 58 12.33 11.92 -1.38
CA ARG A 58 10.94 11.47 -1.51
C ARG A 58 10.77 10.89 -2.93
N PRO A 59 10.53 9.59 -3.08
CA PRO A 59 10.31 8.99 -4.39
C PRO A 59 9.12 9.69 -5.07
N THR A 60 9.37 10.34 -6.21
CA THR A 60 8.35 11.14 -6.91
C THR A 60 7.49 10.27 -7.84
N SER A 61 7.96 9.10 -8.22
CA SER A 61 7.31 8.20 -9.19
C SER A 61 6.75 6.94 -8.51
N THR A 62 5.62 6.42 -8.98
CA THR A 62 5.00 5.17 -8.49
C THR A 62 5.98 4.01 -8.53
N VAL A 63 6.71 3.83 -9.64
CA VAL A 63 7.76 2.81 -9.79
C VAL A 63 8.84 2.89 -8.69
N ALA A 64 9.25 4.11 -8.34
CA ALA A 64 10.26 4.32 -7.31
C ALA A 64 9.71 3.93 -5.92
N LEU A 65 8.43 4.23 -5.65
CA LEU A 65 7.76 3.77 -4.45
C LEU A 65 7.62 2.23 -4.41
N VAL A 66 7.21 1.57 -5.51
CA VAL A 66 7.15 0.11 -5.61
C VAL A 66 8.51 -0.52 -5.31
N ARG A 67 9.60 0.01 -5.88
CA ARG A 67 10.97 -0.46 -5.59
C ARG A 67 11.37 -0.28 -4.14
N GLU A 68 11.04 0.86 -3.53
CA GLU A 68 11.31 1.10 -2.11
C GLU A 68 10.53 0.14 -1.21
N VAL A 69 9.25 -0.10 -1.51
CA VAL A 69 8.43 -1.10 -0.79
C VAL A 69 9.01 -2.50 -0.96
N ALA A 70 9.39 -2.90 -2.17
CA ALA A 70 10.03 -4.19 -2.40
C ALA A 70 11.34 -4.34 -1.62
N ALA A 71 12.16 -3.29 -1.59
CA ALA A 71 13.41 -3.27 -0.82
C ALA A 71 13.14 -3.31 0.69
N HIS A 72 12.06 -2.69 1.16
CA HIS A 72 11.62 -2.76 2.56
C HIS A 72 11.19 -4.17 2.94
N LEU A 73 10.32 -4.82 2.16
CA LEU A 73 9.87 -6.18 2.42
C LEU A 73 11.02 -7.20 2.45
N ARG A 74 12.08 -6.98 1.67
CA ARG A 74 13.29 -7.82 1.73
C ARG A 74 14.06 -7.66 3.04
N ARG A 75 14.03 -6.47 3.65
CA ARG A 75 14.69 -6.18 4.94
C ARG A 75 13.82 -6.61 6.12
N GLU A 76 12.52 -6.36 6.02
CA GLU A 76 11.52 -6.58 7.06
C GLU A 76 10.35 -7.40 6.50
N PRO A 77 10.51 -8.72 6.28
CA PRO A 77 9.48 -9.56 5.66
C PRO A 77 8.18 -9.63 6.48
N ALA A 78 8.26 -9.42 7.80
CA ALA A 78 7.09 -9.36 8.67
C ALA A 78 6.16 -8.19 8.33
N SER A 79 6.69 -7.11 7.75
CA SER A 79 5.88 -5.98 7.27
C SER A 79 4.97 -6.40 6.10
N GLY A 80 5.29 -7.48 5.38
CA GLY A 80 4.50 -7.94 4.23
C GLY A 80 3.12 -8.49 4.59
N ASP A 81 2.90 -8.92 5.83
CA ASP A 81 1.63 -9.46 6.31
C ASP A 81 0.64 -8.36 6.77
N ILE A 82 1.12 -7.13 6.93
CA ILE A 82 0.27 -5.99 7.33
C ILE A 82 -0.78 -5.75 6.23
N ARG A 83 -2.03 -5.58 6.67
CA ARG A 83 -3.18 -5.33 5.80
C ARG A 83 -3.21 -3.87 5.35
N VAL A 84 -3.63 -3.61 4.11
CA VAL A 84 -3.74 -2.25 3.55
C VAL A 84 -4.61 -1.35 4.43
N ARG A 85 -5.74 -1.84 4.96
CA ARG A 85 -6.59 -1.06 5.87
C ARG A 85 -5.92 -0.66 7.18
N ASP A 86 -5.06 -1.52 7.71
CA ASP A 86 -4.39 -1.28 8.98
C ASP A 86 -3.34 -0.19 8.80
N LEU A 87 -2.55 -0.31 7.73
CA LEU A 87 -1.59 0.70 7.31
C LEU A 87 -2.23 2.09 7.11
N LEU A 88 -3.36 2.16 6.40
CA LEU A 88 -4.05 3.42 6.14
C LEU A 88 -4.74 3.98 7.39
N GLY A 89 -5.19 3.11 8.30
CA GLY A 89 -5.74 3.50 9.59
C GLY A 89 -4.70 4.09 10.54
N GLN A 90 -3.42 3.72 10.40
CA GLN A 90 -2.31 4.23 11.23
C GLN A 90 -1.81 5.63 10.82
N GLY A 91 -2.16 6.11 9.62
CA GLY A 91 -1.73 7.42 9.09
C GLY A 91 -2.57 8.62 9.56
N VAL A 92 -3.63 8.40 10.36
CA VAL A 92 -4.43 9.46 10.98
C VAL A 92 -3.98 9.63 12.43
N ARG A 93 -2.98 10.47 12.67
CA ARG A 93 -2.64 11.00 13.99
C ARG A 93 -2.10 12.41 13.90
#